data_AF-W2RX41-F1
#
_entry.id   AF-W2RX41-F1
#
_cell.length_a   1.000
_cell.length_b   1.000
_cell.length_c   1.000
_cell.angle_alpha   90.00
_cell.angle_beta   90.00
_cell.angle_gamma   90.00
#
_symmetry.space_group_name_H-M   'P 1'
#
loop_
_entity.id
_entity.type
_entity.pdbx_description
1 polymer ?
#
loop_
_entity_poly.entity_id
_entity_poly.type
_entity_poly.pdbx_seq_one_letter_code
_entity_poly.pdbx_strand_id
1 'polypeptide(L)'
;MWRRTYLLLLFVRIYFALCPSYLHPDENFQGPEVIAGTVFDYPSRRTWEWTSDRPIRSVFPLWPAYGLPMVLLQWLWPRGSDEPVDTTAIYYTLRVVMFILSFVLEDWAIHELVHSPRYRRQAVVLVASSYVTWTYQTHTFSNSVETLIVLWSLVLIERIANEENASLSSSFVLAFLLVFGTFNRITFPAFVMIPGITLLPQFWNRPSCFFTIIVSGLFWTFIAVATDTAYYKPEANDSYRALFRHISSSPVITPLNNIIYNSQTSNLAQHGLHPHYQHLLANLPQLLGPALVLLVGQCYPFGQRTLTSVLFNPRLSSATTSILILSIIPHQESRFLLPCVPLLLTCLRLPTSPRLRTAFWSSWAVFNLLLATLMGSYHQAGIVPAQLSVPSIVQQSLNTTSSSSENIEVFWWKTYPPPTYLLGSPPPNHPTSDKPLNISTIPLLGLPQRDLLFLLMQHVPTCDPSLIERLTPHSQSTDVFVAAPLSAWRLPDGQYPDVRDFSFQVEFERQDVQLALRNLGTWRKHLNLDDMDFGDDGILPTLQRVVGRRGLGVWRVERVCE
;
A
#
# COMPACT_ATOMS: atom_id res chain seq x y z
N MET A 1 24.38 -23.59 -9.24
CA MET A 1 22.98 -23.46 -9.71
C MET A 1 22.20 -22.40 -8.93
N TRP A 2 22.17 -22.41 -7.59
CA TRP A 2 21.38 -21.43 -6.79
C TRP A 2 21.64 -19.94 -7.12
N ARG A 3 22.89 -19.53 -7.39
CA ARG A 3 23.21 -18.15 -7.78
C ARG A 3 22.50 -17.72 -9.07
N ARG A 4 22.41 -18.61 -10.06
CA ARG A 4 21.70 -18.33 -11.32
C ARG A 4 20.19 -18.22 -11.09
N THR A 5 19.65 -19.10 -10.25
CA THR A 5 18.25 -19.02 -9.81
C THR A 5 17.97 -17.70 -9.09
N TYR A 6 18.82 -17.30 -8.16
CA TYR A 6 18.68 -16.04 -7.45
C TYR A 6 18.74 -14.82 -8.38
N LEU A 7 19.68 -14.80 -9.34
CA LEU A 7 19.74 -13.73 -10.36
C LEU A 7 18.48 -13.67 -11.21
N LEU A 8 17.94 -14.82 -11.64
CA LEU A 8 16.65 -14.87 -12.34
C LEU A 8 15.52 -14.29 -11.49
N LEU A 9 15.46 -14.68 -10.21
CA LEU A 9 14.46 -14.18 -9.26
C LEU A 9 14.59 -12.67 -9.02
N LEU A 10 15.80 -12.12 -9.09
CA LEU A 10 16.02 -10.67 -9.02
C LEU A 10 15.41 -9.95 -10.23
N PHE A 11 15.56 -10.48 -11.44
CA PHE A 11 14.89 -9.93 -12.63
C PHE A 11 13.36 -10.03 -12.52
N VAL A 12 12.84 -11.14 -11.97
CA VAL A 12 11.40 -11.27 -11.69
C VAL A 12 10.95 -10.21 -10.68
N ARG A 13 11.73 -9.98 -9.62
CA ARG A 13 11.47 -8.94 -8.61
C ARG A 13 11.45 -7.54 -9.25
N ILE A 14 12.40 -7.21 -10.14
CA ILE A 14 12.41 -5.94 -10.90
C ILE A 14 11.17 -5.82 -11.78
N TYR A 15 10.80 -6.88 -12.50
CA TYR A 15 9.62 -6.87 -13.36
C TYR A 15 8.35 -6.49 -12.57
N PHE A 16 8.12 -7.11 -11.41
CA PHE A 16 6.95 -6.81 -10.59
C PHE A 16 7.05 -5.44 -9.90
N ALA A 17 8.24 -4.99 -9.49
CA ALA A 17 8.44 -3.64 -8.96
C ALA A 17 8.03 -2.55 -9.96
N LEU A 18 8.25 -2.79 -11.27
CA LEU A 18 7.91 -1.85 -12.34
C LEU A 18 6.50 -2.08 -12.92
N CYS A 19 5.77 -3.10 -12.45
CA CYS A 19 4.38 -3.26 -12.86
C CYS A 19 3.49 -2.21 -12.18
N PRO A 20 2.47 -1.67 -12.86
CA PRO A 20 1.61 -0.61 -12.32
C PRO A 20 0.54 -1.13 -11.34
N SER A 21 0.70 -2.34 -10.79
CA SER A 21 -0.28 -2.91 -9.86
C SER A 21 -0.48 -2.02 -8.65
N TYR A 22 -1.72 -1.98 -8.16
CA TYR A 22 -2.08 -1.18 -7.00
C TYR A 22 -2.70 -2.07 -5.94
N LEU A 23 -1.90 -2.42 -4.92
CA LEU A 23 -2.28 -3.49 -4.01
C LEU A 23 -3.28 -3.04 -2.95
N HIS A 24 -3.16 -1.79 -2.49
CA HIS A 24 -3.99 -1.23 -1.45
C HIS A 24 -3.82 0.30 -1.39
N PRO A 25 -4.87 1.09 -1.08
CA PRO A 25 -4.81 2.55 -1.00
C PRO A 25 -3.60 3.13 -0.25
N ASP A 26 -3.35 2.61 0.95
CA ASP A 26 -2.28 3.01 1.87
C ASP A 26 -0.87 2.98 1.28
N GLU A 27 -0.65 2.28 0.16
CA GLU A 27 0.59 2.35 -0.60
C GLU A 27 0.97 3.79 -1.00
N ASN A 28 -0.03 4.66 -1.19
CA ASN A 28 0.17 6.07 -1.54
C ASN A 28 -0.27 7.00 -0.39
N PHE A 29 -1.45 6.78 0.18
CA PHE A 29 -2.07 7.72 1.13
C PHE A 29 -1.43 7.73 2.54
N GLN A 30 -0.62 6.72 2.88
CA GLN A 30 0.15 6.70 4.14
C GLN A 30 1.62 7.12 3.96
N GLY A 31 2.04 7.53 2.76
CA GLY A 31 3.42 7.91 2.50
C GLY A 31 3.58 8.84 1.31
N PRO A 32 3.73 8.31 0.08
CA PRO A 32 4.04 9.09 -1.11
C PRO A 32 3.16 10.33 -1.33
N GLU A 33 1.83 10.21 -1.17
CA GLU A 33 0.87 11.32 -1.38
C GLU A 33 1.18 12.55 -0.51
N VAL A 34 1.51 12.30 0.76
CA VAL A 34 1.74 13.34 1.77
C VAL A 34 3.07 14.05 1.55
N ILE A 35 4.09 13.27 1.19
CA ILE A 35 5.43 13.79 0.92
C ILE A 35 5.47 14.52 -0.42
N ALA A 36 4.81 14.01 -1.46
CA ALA A 36 4.76 14.66 -2.77
C ALA A 36 4.14 16.07 -2.69
N GLY A 37 3.04 16.22 -1.94
CA GLY A 37 2.44 17.53 -1.69
C GLY A 37 3.35 18.48 -0.90
N THR A 38 4.27 17.95 -0.08
CA THR A 38 5.21 18.76 0.70
C THR A 38 6.46 19.16 -0.09
N VAL A 39 6.97 18.27 -0.94
CA VAL A 39 8.24 18.46 -1.69
C VAL A 39 8.02 19.17 -3.02
N PHE A 40 6.92 18.89 -3.72
CA PHE A 40 6.68 19.35 -5.08
C PHE A 40 5.48 20.32 -5.21
N ASP A 41 4.74 20.56 -4.13
CA ASP A 41 3.48 21.33 -4.17
C ASP A 41 2.45 20.75 -5.16
N TYR A 42 2.47 19.42 -5.31
CA TYR A 42 1.51 18.69 -6.14
C TYR A 42 0.19 18.51 -5.40
N PRO A 43 -0.94 18.29 -6.12
CA PRO A 43 -2.20 17.97 -5.49
C PRO A 43 -2.03 16.82 -4.50
N SER A 44 -2.48 17.01 -3.27
CA SER A 44 -2.28 16.04 -2.19
C SER A 44 -3.52 15.96 -1.33
N ARG A 45 -4.17 14.79 -1.37
CA ARG A 45 -5.31 14.46 -0.54
C ARG A 45 -4.84 13.78 0.73
N ARG A 46 -4.78 14.54 1.82
CA ARG A 46 -4.53 14.00 3.15
C ARG A 46 -5.78 13.30 3.68
N THR A 47 -5.62 12.08 4.18
CA THR A 47 -6.71 11.33 4.83
C THR A 47 -6.93 11.83 6.26
N TRP A 48 -8.01 11.36 6.89
CA TRP A 48 -8.33 11.62 8.29
C TRP A 48 -7.19 11.24 9.26
N GLU A 49 -6.32 10.30 8.87
CA GLU A 49 -5.17 9.87 9.66
C GLU A 49 -4.17 11.01 9.91
N TRP A 50 -4.16 12.00 9.01
CA TRP A 50 -3.30 13.19 9.03
C TRP A 50 -4.05 14.46 9.46
N THR A 51 -5.35 14.56 9.17
CA THR A 51 -6.11 15.81 9.37
C THR A 51 -6.94 15.85 10.65
N SER A 52 -7.04 14.76 11.39
CA SER A 52 -7.77 14.73 12.67
C SER A 52 -7.08 15.55 13.76
N ASP A 53 -7.84 15.95 14.80
CA ASP A 53 -7.32 16.69 15.96
C ASP A 53 -6.18 15.95 16.69
N ARG A 54 -6.17 14.61 16.59
CA ARG A 54 -5.13 13.72 17.14
C ARG A 54 -4.60 12.83 16.03
N PRO A 55 -3.70 13.35 15.17
CA PRO A 55 -3.21 12.61 14.03
C PRO A 55 -2.47 11.35 14.48
N ILE A 56 -2.64 10.28 13.70
CA ILE A 56 -2.20 8.93 14.08
C ILE A 56 -1.01 8.42 13.25
N ARG A 57 -0.52 9.22 12.29
CA ARG A 57 0.59 8.89 11.41
C ARG A 57 1.77 9.82 11.63
N SER A 58 2.95 9.25 11.72
CA SER A 58 4.19 10.00 11.85
C SER A 58 4.76 10.38 10.50
N VAL A 59 5.25 11.62 10.35
CA VAL A 59 6.07 12.01 9.19
C VAL A 59 7.54 11.64 9.37
N PHE A 60 8.00 11.42 10.60
CA PHE A 60 9.39 11.05 10.91
C PHE A 60 9.91 9.85 10.09
N PRO A 61 9.21 8.71 9.99
CA PRO A 61 9.66 7.59 9.16
C PRO A 61 9.46 7.81 7.65
N LEU A 62 8.51 8.66 7.26
CA LEU A 62 8.25 8.95 5.85
C LEU A 62 9.38 9.74 5.19
N TRP A 63 10.06 10.60 5.96
CA TRP A 63 11.16 11.40 5.42
C TRP A 63 12.31 10.53 4.90
N PRO A 64 12.89 9.59 5.66
CA PRO A 64 13.90 8.69 5.12
C PRO A 64 13.37 7.74 4.04
N ALA A 65 12.14 7.24 4.19
CA ALA A 65 11.58 6.23 3.28
C ALA A 65 11.17 6.79 1.91
N TYR A 66 10.62 8.01 1.88
CA TYR A 66 10.01 8.60 0.67
C TYR A 66 10.50 10.02 0.41
N GLY A 67 10.65 10.86 1.44
CA GLY A 67 11.08 12.26 1.32
C GLY A 67 12.48 12.42 0.74
N LEU A 68 13.46 11.69 1.28
CA LEU A 68 14.84 11.72 0.81
C LEU A 68 14.94 11.27 -0.66
N PRO A 69 14.34 10.14 -1.09
CA PRO A 69 14.25 9.78 -2.51
C PRO A 69 13.67 10.87 -3.40
N MET A 70 12.57 11.50 -3.00
CA MET A 70 11.91 12.54 -3.80
C MET A 70 12.76 13.81 -3.91
N VAL A 71 13.36 14.28 -2.81
CA VAL A 71 14.24 15.45 -2.81
C VAL A 71 15.50 15.21 -3.65
N LEU A 72 16.08 14.00 -3.58
CA LEU A 72 17.20 13.63 -4.43
C LEU A 72 16.82 13.60 -5.91
N LEU A 73 15.64 13.09 -6.25
CA LEU A 73 15.12 13.12 -7.61
C LEU A 73 14.93 14.57 -8.10
N GLN A 74 14.34 15.44 -7.27
CA GLN A 74 14.20 16.86 -7.57
C GLN A 74 15.54 17.54 -7.81
N TRP A 75 16.55 17.20 -7.00
CA TRP A 75 17.89 17.76 -7.14
C TRP A 75 18.61 17.32 -8.42
N LEU A 76 18.41 16.06 -8.83
CA LEU A 76 18.98 15.49 -10.06
C LEU A 76 18.19 15.85 -11.33
N TRP A 77 16.97 16.38 -11.18
CA TRP A 77 16.12 16.72 -12.31
C TRP A 77 16.77 17.82 -13.17
N PRO A 78 16.81 17.69 -14.50
CA PRO A 78 17.41 18.69 -15.38
C PRO A 78 16.76 20.07 -15.19
N ARG A 79 17.52 21.03 -14.63
CA ARG A 79 17.05 22.41 -14.36
C ARG A 79 16.98 23.31 -15.60
N GLY A 80 17.11 22.74 -16.80
CA GLY A 80 17.14 23.49 -18.06
C GLY A 80 15.76 23.82 -18.62
N SER A 81 14.74 23.11 -18.15
CA SER A 81 13.33 23.38 -18.40
C SER A 81 12.75 23.85 -17.08
N ASP A 82 11.97 24.94 -17.05
CA ASP A 82 11.12 25.32 -15.90
C ASP A 82 10.00 24.28 -15.63
N GLU A 83 10.23 23.03 -16.05
CA GLU A 83 9.29 21.93 -15.98
C GLU A 83 9.39 21.24 -14.62
N PRO A 84 8.24 20.98 -13.98
CA PRO A 84 8.15 20.27 -12.73
C PRO A 84 8.59 18.80 -12.91
N VAL A 85 8.95 18.11 -11.82
CA VAL A 85 9.43 16.72 -11.89
C VAL A 85 8.30 15.79 -12.34
N ASP A 86 8.48 15.06 -13.43
CA ASP A 86 7.45 14.15 -13.96
C ASP A 86 6.91 13.19 -12.87
N THR A 87 5.58 13.13 -12.75
CA THR A 87 4.89 12.30 -11.75
C THR A 87 5.12 10.82 -11.99
N THR A 88 5.31 10.41 -13.25
CA THR A 88 5.66 9.04 -13.62
C THR A 88 7.06 8.69 -13.11
N ALA A 89 8.03 9.59 -13.27
CA ALA A 89 9.36 9.46 -12.72
C ALA A 89 9.35 9.35 -11.19
N ILE A 90 8.56 10.16 -10.48
CA ILE A 90 8.41 10.07 -9.00
C ILE A 90 7.92 8.68 -8.60
N TYR A 91 6.81 8.22 -9.19
CA TYR A 91 6.21 6.92 -8.88
C TYR A 91 7.21 5.77 -9.06
N TYR A 92 7.86 5.66 -10.24
CA TYR A 92 8.81 4.58 -10.49
C TYR A 92 10.12 4.72 -9.72
N THR A 93 10.56 5.94 -9.39
CA THR A 93 11.72 6.14 -8.51
C THR A 93 11.49 5.51 -7.15
N LEU A 94 10.31 5.71 -6.56
CA LEU A 94 9.97 5.08 -5.29
C LEU A 94 9.88 3.55 -5.39
N ARG A 95 9.33 3.01 -6.49
CA ARG A 95 9.35 1.57 -6.78
C ARG A 95 10.77 1.01 -6.80
N VAL A 96 11.67 1.69 -7.50
CA VAL A 96 13.07 1.29 -7.62
C VAL A 96 13.77 1.38 -6.27
N VAL A 97 13.50 2.41 -5.47
CA VAL A 97 14.05 2.52 -4.11
C VAL A 97 13.55 1.37 -3.23
N MET A 98 12.26 1.06 -3.22
CA MET A 98 11.74 -0.07 -2.44
C MET A 98 12.31 -1.41 -2.90
N PHE A 99 12.50 -1.59 -4.22
CA PHE A 99 13.23 -2.73 -4.77
C PHE A 99 14.68 -2.80 -4.25
N ILE A 100 15.43 -1.68 -4.28
CA ILE A 100 16.80 -1.62 -3.77
C ILE A 100 16.83 -1.92 -2.27
N LEU A 101 15.90 -1.38 -1.49
CA LEU A 101 15.82 -1.64 -0.05
C LEU A 101 15.51 -3.12 0.23
N SER A 102 14.56 -3.74 -0.48
CA SER A 102 14.31 -5.18 -0.37
C SER A 102 15.55 -6.00 -0.77
N PHE A 103 16.19 -5.70 -1.90
CA PHE A 103 17.39 -6.41 -2.34
C PHE A 103 18.58 -6.25 -1.37
N VAL A 104 18.87 -5.02 -0.93
CA VAL A 104 20.06 -4.73 -0.11
C VAL A 104 19.84 -5.06 1.36
N LEU A 105 18.70 -4.65 1.93
CA LEU A 105 18.48 -4.75 3.38
C LEU A 105 17.76 -6.05 3.77
N GLU A 106 16.77 -6.51 3.00
CA GLU A 106 16.04 -7.75 3.33
C GLU A 106 16.93 -8.98 3.10
N ASP A 107 17.51 -9.11 1.90
CA ASP A 107 18.34 -10.28 1.57
C ASP A 107 19.63 -10.30 2.41
N TRP A 108 20.23 -9.15 2.74
CA TRP A 108 21.38 -9.09 3.67
C TRP A 108 20.98 -9.49 5.09
N ALA A 109 19.85 -9.00 5.62
CA ALA A 109 19.42 -9.43 6.95
C ALA A 109 19.21 -10.95 7.03
N ILE A 110 18.73 -11.60 5.95
CA ILE A 110 18.65 -13.07 5.88
C ILE A 110 20.05 -13.71 5.95
N HIS A 111 21.04 -13.11 5.31
CA HIS A 111 22.42 -13.59 5.38
C HIS A 111 23.00 -13.52 6.80
N GLU A 112 22.66 -12.49 7.56
CA GLU A 112 23.09 -12.34 8.96
C GLU A 112 22.33 -13.31 9.88
N LEU A 113 20.99 -13.37 9.78
CA LEU A 113 20.16 -14.19 10.67
C LEU A 113 20.29 -15.71 10.45
N VAL A 114 20.73 -16.15 9.26
CA VAL A 114 20.87 -17.58 8.93
C VAL A 114 22.34 -17.97 8.91
N HIS A 115 22.87 -18.35 10.08
CA HIS A 115 24.28 -18.71 10.28
C HIS A 115 24.77 -19.88 9.41
N SER A 116 23.97 -20.93 9.23
CA SER A 116 24.39 -22.10 8.46
C SER A 116 24.44 -21.82 6.95
N PRO A 117 25.61 -21.97 6.27
CA PRO A 117 25.73 -21.66 4.85
C PRO A 117 24.81 -22.49 3.94
N ARG A 118 24.50 -23.74 4.34
CA ARG A 118 23.62 -24.62 3.58
C ARG A 118 22.17 -24.16 3.67
N TYR A 119 21.68 -23.86 4.87
CA TYR A 119 20.32 -23.38 5.08
C TYR A 119 20.13 -21.95 4.56
N ARG A 120 21.17 -21.10 4.63
CA ARG A 120 21.15 -19.74 4.10
C ARG A 120 20.81 -19.71 2.61
N ARG A 121 21.47 -20.55 1.81
CA ARG A 121 21.20 -20.66 0.36
C ARG A 121 19.74 -21.02 0.07
N GLN A 122 19.16 -21.91 0.88
CA GLN A 122 17.77 -22.31 0.74
C GLN A 122 16.81 -21.18 1.15
N ALA A 123 17.07 -20.55 2.30
CA ALA A 123 16.27 -19.48 2.86
C ALA A 123 16.19 -18.27 1.90
N VAL A 124 17.34 -17.84 1.36
CA VAL A 124 17.39 -16.74 0.38
C VAL A 124 16.59 -17.08 -0.87
N VAL A 125 16.70 -18.30 -1.42
CA VAL A 125 15.91 -18.69 -2.61
C VAL A 125 14.41 -18.77 -2.28
N LEU A 126 14.02 -19.24 -1.10
CA LEU A 126 12.62 -19.28 -0.68
C LEU A 126 12.02 -17.88 -0.57
N VAL A 127 12.69 -16.96 0.12
CA VAL A 127 12.21 -15.57 0.24
C VAL A 127 12.23 -14.87 -1.11
N ALA A 128 13.32 -14.98 -1.87
CA ALA A 128 13.44 -14.37 -3.19
C ALA A 128 12.47 -14.94 -4.23
N SER A 129 11.84 -16.09 -3.98
CA SER A 129 10.79 -16.68 -4.84
C SER A 129 9.37 -16.51 -4.31
N SER A 130 9.20 -15.75 -3.23
CA SER A 130 7.88 -15.38 -2.70
C SER A 130 7.27 -14.25 -3.53
N TYR A 131 6.00 -14.40 -3.92
CA TYR A 131 5.24 -13.34 -4.58
C TYR A 131 5.14 -12.10 -3.70
N VAL A 132 5.08 -12.28 -2.37
CA VAL A 132 5.06 -11.17 -1.40
C VAL A 132 6.32 -10.32 -1.52
N THR A 133 7.47 -10.96 -1.73
CA THR A 133 8.75 -10.28 -1.92
C THR A 133 8.83 -9.63 -3.31
N TRP A 134 8.16 -10.17 -4.32
CA TRP A 134 8.11 -9.54 -5.65
C TRP A 134 7.16 -8.35 -5.73
N THR A 135 6.03 -8.42 -5.02
CA THR A 135 4.96 -7.41 -5.08
C THR A 135 5.00 -6.52 -3.85
N TYR A 136 4.46 -6.94 -2.71
CA TYR A 136 4.35 -6.09 -1.52
C TYR A 136 5.68 -5.44 -1.09
N GLN A 137 6.80 -6.17 -1.05
CA GLN A 137 8.08 -5.62 -0.60
C GLN A 137 8.74 -4.62 -1.56
N THR A 138 8.36 -4.63 -2.83
CA THR A 138 8.84 -3.65 -3.83
C THR A 138 7.86 -2.47 -3.98
N HIS A 139 6.74 -2.51 -3.26
CA HIS A 139 5.74 -1.46 -3.19
C HIS A 139 5.99 -0.51 -2.03
N THR A 140 5.42 0.70 -2.09
CA THR A 140 5.64 1.78 -1.11
C THR A 140 4.79 1.60 0.17
N PHE A 141 4.79 0.38 0.71
CA PHE A 141 4.11 0.09 1.97
C PHE A 141 4.96 0.43 3.18
N SER A 142 4.34 1.09 4.16
CA SER A 142 4.89 1.18 5.52
C SER A 142 5.11 -0.21 6.14
N ASN A 143 4.32 -1.23 5.74
CA ASN A 143 4.50 -2.63 6.13
C ASN A 143 5.81 -3.24 5.59
N SER A 144 6.26 -2.79 4.41
CA SER A 144 7.52 -3.24 3.81
C SER A 144 8.71 -2.62 4.53
N VAL A 145 8.61 -1.34 4.85
CA VAL A 145 9.57 -0.66 5.74
C VAL A 145 9.61 -1.33 7.12
N GLU A 146 8.46 -1.66 7.71
CA GLU A 146 8.36 -2.41 8.97
C GLU A 146 9.09 -3.75 8.88
N THR A 147 8.95 -4.48 7.77
CA THR A 147 9.65 -5.76 7.58
C THR A 147 11.17 -5.58 7.65
N LEU A 148 11.73 -4.55 7.00
CA LEU A 148 13.16 -4.27 7.05
C LEU A 148 13.61 -3.93 8.48
N ILE A 149 12.85 -3.10 9.19
CA ILE A 149 13.16 -2.70 10.57
C ILE A 149 13.10 -3.91 11.50
N VAL A 150 12.11 -4.79 11.36
CA VAL A 150 12.01 -6.03 12.14
C VAL A 150 13.22 -6.91 11.91
N LEU A 151 13.58 -7.17 10.65
CA LEU A 151 14.72 -8.03 10.33
C LEU A 151 16.03 -7.47 10.89
N TRP A 152 16.31 -6.18 10.72
CA TRP A 152 17.53 -5.56 11.26
C TRP A 152 17.52 -5.42 12.78
N SER A 153 16.35 -5.23 13.40
CA SER A 153 16.23 -5.27 14.86
C SER A 153 16.60 -6.65 15.40
N LEU A 154 16.15 -7.73 14.74
CA LEU A 154 16.54 -9.09 15.11
C LEU A 154 18.03 -9.35 14.92
N VAL A 155 18.65 -8.85 13.84
CA VAL A 155 20.10 -8.95 13.61
C VAL A 155 20.87 -8.30 14.76
N LEU A 156 20.46 -7.09 15.16
CA LEU A 156 21.12 -6.36 16.25
C LEU A 156 20.87 -7.02 17.62
N ILE A 157 19.67 -7.53 17.87
CA ILE A 157 19.37 -8.30 19.08
C ILE A 157 20.29 -9.52 19.18
N GLU A 158 20.41 -10.31 18.10
CA GLU A 158 21.27 -11.49 18.08
C GLU A 158 22.74 -11.11 18.26
N ARG A 159 23.18 -10.02 17.63
CA ARG A 159 24.53 -9.49 17.79
C ARG A 159 24.84 -9.08 19.23
N ILE A 160 23.95 -8.30 19.87
CA ILE A 160 24.14 -7.84 21.26
C ILE A 160 24.12 -9.03 22.23
N ALA A 161 23.30 -10.05 21.98
CA ALA A 161 23.19 -11.24 22.80
C ALA A 161 24.42 -12.16 22.70
N ASN A 162 25.02 -12.28 21.51
CA ASN A 162 26.09 -13.25 21.23
C ASN A 162 27.51 -12.67 21.26
N GLU A 163 27.70 -11.37 21.07
CA GLU A 163 29.04 -10.78 21.04
C GLU A 163 29.67 -10.71 22.45
N GLU A 164 30.89 -11.25 22.58
CA GLU A 164 31.72 -11.10 23.77
C GLU A 164 31.97 -9.63 24.09
N ASN A 165 32.02 -8.75 23.09
CA ASN A 165 32.06 -7.30 23.25
C ASN A 165 30.75 -6.69 22.71
N ALA A 166 29.72 -6.61 23.54
CA ALA A 166 28.48 -5.97 23.17
C ALA A 166 28.74 -4.52 22.76
N SER A 167 28.56 -4.22 21.48
CA SER A 167 28.84 -2.89 20.95
C SER A 167 27.76 -1.90 21.38
N LEU A 168 28.17 -0.86 22.11
CA LEU A 168 27.31 0.29 22.43
C LEU A 168 26.70 0.89 21.15
N SER A 169 27.41 0.80 20.01
CA SER A 169 26.88 1.23 18.72
C SER A 169 25.69 0.39 18.28
N SER A 170 25.75 -0.94 18.40
CA SER A 170 24.61 -1.82 18.09
C SER A 170 23.41 -1.54 19.00
N SER A 171 23.66 -1.26 20.28
CA SER A 171 22.63 -0.83 21.24
C SER A 171 22.00 0.52 20.85
N PHE A 172 22.82 1.48 20.42
CA PHE A 172 22.37 2.80 19.98
C PHE A 172 21.49 2.71 18.72
N VAL A 173 21.93 1.91 17.73
CA VAL A 173 21.18 1.70 16.47
C VAL A 173 19.92 0.88 16.71
N LEU A 174 19.95 -0.13 17.59
CA LEU A 174 18.75 -0.88 17.95
C LEU A 174 17.70 0.05 18.55
N ALA A 175 18.07 0.95 19.47
CA ALA A 175 17.14 1.93 20.03
C ALA A 175 16.54 2.86 18.96
N PHE A 176 17.33 3.31 17.99
CA PHE A 176 16.82 4.04 16.82
C PHE A 176 15.78 3.21 16.07
N LEU A 177 16.07 1.96 15.72
CA LEU A 177 15.14 1.08 15.01
C LEU A 177 13.87 0.81 15.82
N LEU A 178 13.95 0.68 17.14
CA LEU A 178 12.78 0.50 18.00
C LEU A 178 11.84 1.71 17.95
N VAL A 179 12.39 2.93 18.00
CA VAL A 179 11.62 4.17 17.87
C VAL A 179 11.09 4.32 16.45
N PHE A 180 11.97 4.21 15.44
CA PHE A 180 11.63 4.35 14.03
C PHE A 180 10.54 3.35 13.60
N GLY A 181 10.64 2.09 14.04
CA GLY A 181 9.64 1.06 13.82
C GLY A 181 8.29 1.38 14.46
N THR A 182 8.29 1.82 15.72
CA THR A 182 7.07 2.17 16.45
C THR A 182 6.34 3.39 15.84
N PHE A 183 7.10 4.39 15.39
CA PHE A 183 6.55 5.56 14.69
C PHE A 183 6.13 5.25 13.24
N ASN A 184 6.77 4.28 12.59
CA ASN A 184 6.33 3.77 11.29
C ASN A 184 4.99 3.03 11.41
N ARG A 185 4.89 2.08 12.34
CA ARG A 185 3.65 1.33 12.63
C ARG A 185 3.58 0.88 14.09
N ILE A 186 2.39 1.00 14.69
CA ILE A 186 2.12 0.49 16.05
C ILE A 186 2.17 -1.04 16.17
N THR A 187 2.19 -1.75 15.04
CA THR A 187 2.32 -3.20 14.98
C THR A 187 3.75 -3.68 15.25
N PHE A 188 4.75 -2.83 15.02
CA PHE A 188 6.17 -3.18 15.09
C PHE A 188 6.59 -3.76 16.46
N PRO A 189 6.21 -3.18 17.62
CA PRO A 189 6.58 -3.73 18.92
C PRO A 189 6.20 -5.20 19.13
N ALA A 190 5.12 -5.68 18.49
CA ALA A 190 4.69 -7.08 18.60
C ALA A 190 5.73 -8.06 18.01
N PHE A 191 6.53 -7.63 17.04
CA PHE A 191 7.57 -8.45 16.42
C PHE A 191 8.84 -8.55 17.26
N VAL A 192 9.18 -7.51 18.03
CA VAL A 192 10.45 -7.43 18.77
C VAL A 192 10.31 -7.75 20.25
N MET A 193 9.09 -7.85 20.78
CA MET A 193 8.81 -8.06 22.20
C MET A 193 9.55 -9.26 22.80
N ILE A 194 9.28 -10.48 22.33
CA ILE A 194 9.92 -11.69 22.88
C ILE A 194 11.42 -11.77 22.53
N PRO A 195 11.85 -11.51 21.28
CA PRO A 195 13.28 -11.42 20.98
C PRO A 195 14.02 -10.39 21.85
N GLY A 196 13.41 -9.25 22.16
CA GLY A 196 14.02 -8.22 23.01
C GLY A 196 14.25 -8.67 24.45
N ILE A 197 13.38 -9.55 24.99
CA ILE A 197 13.53 -10.11 26.34
C ILE A 197 14.82 -10.94 26.46
N THR A 198 15.32 -11.53 25.37
CA THR A 198 16.58 -12.29 25.42
C THR A 198 17.80 -11.42 25.72
N LEU A 199 17.68 -10.09 25.65
CA LEU A 199 18.73 -9.15 26.04
C LEU A 199 18.80 -8.89 27.55
N LEU A 200 17.79 -9.26 28.34
CA LEU A 200 17.77 -9.00 29.79
C LEU A 200 19.00 -9.53 30.54
N PRO A 201 19.48 -10.77 30.31
CA PRO A 201 20.69 -11.27 30.96
C PRO A 201 21.91 -10.41 30.61
N GLN A 202 22.00 -9.95 29.37
CA GLN A 202 23.10 -9.10 28.91
C GLN A 202 23.04 -7.71 29.54
N PHE A 203 21.85 -7.13 29.69
CA PHE A 203 21.67 -5.85 30.39
C PHE A 203 22.02 -5.92 31.87
N TRP A 204 21.75 -7.06 32.51
CA TRP A 204 22.15 -7.30 33.89
C TRP A 204 23.68 -7.36 34.02
N ASN A 205 24.34 -8.08 33.12
CA ASN A 205 25.80 -8.23 33.13
C ASN A 205 26.52 -6.95 32.65
N ARG A 206 25.86 -6.15 31.80
CA ARG A 206 26.42 -4.94 31.16
C ARG A 206 25.39 -3.82 31.11
N PRO A 207 25.23 -3.06 32.21
CA PRO A 207 24.24 -1.99 32.28
C PRO A 207 24.52 -0.83 31.31
N SER A 208 25.73 -0.69 30.79
CA SER A 208 26.07 0.35 29.79
C SER A 208 25.26 0.20 28.50
N CYS A 209 25.05 -1.03 28.01
CA CYS A 209 24.23 -1.27 26.81
C CYS A 209 22.77 -0.88 27.05
N PHE A 210 22.23 -1.23 28.23
CA PHE A 210 20.90 -0.82 28.65
C PHE A 210 20.77 0.70 28.71
N PHE A 211 21.73 1.37 29.36
CA PHE A 211 21.76 2.82 29.43
C PHE A 211 21.84 3.47 28.04
N THR A 212 22.66 2.93 27.14
CA THR A 212 22.72 3.40 25.74
C THR A 212 21.39 3.25 25.02
N ILE A 213 20.66 2.14 25.20
CA ILE A 213 19.33 1.98 24.62
C ILE A 213 18.36 3.01 25.16
N ILE A 214 18.36 3.26 26.48
CA ILE A 214 17.47 4.24 27.09
C ILE A 214 17.79 5.66 26.60
N VAL A 215 19.05 6.09 26.65
CA VAL A 215 19.45 7.44 26.21
C VAL A 215 19.20 7.63 24.72
N SER A 216 19.59 6.67 23.88
CA SER A 216 19.34 6.72 22.43
C SER A 216 17.84 6.70 22.13
N GLY A 217 17.07 5.85 22.82
CA GLY A 217 15.62 5.77 22.66
C GLY A 217 14.92 7.07 23.02
N LEU A 218 15.31 7.71 24.13
CA LEU A 218 14.79 9.02 24.52
C LEU A 218 15.17 10.11 23.50
N PHE A 219 16.42 10.11 23.03
CA PHE A 219 16.89 11.04 22.01
C PHE A 219 16.07 10.91 20.71
N TRP A 220 15.94 9.71 20.16
CA TRP A 220 15.19 9.49 18.92
C TRP A 220 13.70 9.70 19.09
N THR A 221 13.13 9.39 20.26
CA THR A 221 11.72 9.69 20.56
C THR A 221 11.50 11.20 20.58
N PHE A 222 12.40 11.97 21.19
CA PHE A 222 12.34 13.42 21.17
C PHE A 222 12.39 13.95 19.73
N ILE A 223 13.31 13.46 18.89
CA ILE A 223 13.39 13.85 17.48
C ILE A 223 12.09 13.54 16.74
N ALA A 224 11.56 12.32 16.88
CA ALA A 224 10.33 11.92 16.20
C ALA A 224 9.12 12.78 16.62
N VAL A 225 8.94 13.02 17.92
CA VAL A 225 7.87 13.88 18.46
C VAL A 225 8.07 15.33 18.02
N ALA A 226 9.31 15.83 17.98
CA ALA A 226 9.60 17.18 17.50
C ALA A 226 9.27 17.32 16.01
N THR A 227 9.66 16.36 15.17
CA THR A 227 9.33 16.34 13.74
C THR A 227 7.83 16.30 13.48
N ASP A 228 7.09 15.43 14.18
CA ASP A 228 5.64 15.35 14.05
C ASP A 228 4.97 16.63 14.55
N THR A 229 5.39 17.18 15.69
CA THR A 229 4.83 18.42 16.24
C THR A 229 5.06 19.61 15.29
N ALA A 230 6.25 19.72 14.72
CA ALA A 230 6.61 20.73 13.71
C ALA A 230 5.77 20.61 12.43
N TYR A 231 5.41 19.39 12.03
CA TYR A 231 4.61 19.15 10.84
C TYR A 231 3.12 19.50 11.05
N TYR A 232 2.54 19.08 12.18
CA TYR A 232 1.12 19.27 12.46
C TYR A 232 0.77 20.64 13.03
N LYS A 233 1.76 21.38 13.56
CA LYS A 233 1.57 22.72 14.13
C LYS A 233 2.51 23.69 13.43
N PRO A 234 2.06 24.38 12.37
CA PRO A 234 2.90 25.31 11.63
C PRO A 234 3.56 26.38 12.52
N GLU A 235 2.89 26.82 13.59
CA GLU A 235 3.41 27.81 14.55
C GLU A 235 4.62 27.27 15.35
N ALA A 236 4.83 25.95 15.37
CA ALA A 236 6.03 25.37 15.98
C ALA A 236 7.28 25.62 15.13
N ASN A 237 7.15 25.92 13.83
CA ASN A 237 8.27 26.18 12.94
C ASN A 237 8.80 27.62 13.01
N ASP A 238 8.09 28.53 13.68
CA ASP A 238 8.48 29.95 13.76
C ASP A 238 9.83 30.17 14.46
N SER A 239 10.16 29.35 15.47
CA SER A 239 11.44 29.41 16.16
C SER A 239 11.66 28.16 17.02
N TYR A 240 12.92 27.88 17.38
CA TYR A 240 13.24 26.81 18.35
C TYR A 240 12.47 26.97 19.67
N ARG A 241 12.31 28.20 20.18
CA ARG A 241 11.54 28.47 21.40
C ARG A 241 10.06 28.12 21.22
N ALA A 242 9.49 28.39 20.05
CA ALA A 242 8.10 28.00 19.74
C ALA A 242 7.95 26.48 19.67
N LEU A 243 8.89 25.77 19.04
CA LEU A 243 8.91 24.31 18.99
C LEU A 243 8.96 23.71 20.40
N PHE A 244 9.89 24.13 21.25
CA PHE A 244 9.99 23.62 22.62
C PHE A 244 8.74 23.92 23.46
N ARG A 245 8.08 25.07 23.24
CA ARG A 245 6.82 25.40 23.90
C ARG A 245 5.71 24.41 23.51
N HIS A 246 5.56 24.12 22.23
CA HIS A 246 4.56 23.18 21.74
C HIS A 246 4.83 21.73 22.18
N ILE A 247 6.10 21.31 22.16
CA ILE A 247 6.50 19.99 22.68
C ILE A 247 6.14 19.88 24.17
N SER A 248 6.32 20.95 24.95
CA SER A 248 6.00 20.92 26.39
C SER A 248 4.50 21.00 26.69
N SER A 249 3.72 21.74 25.89
CA SER A 249 2.30 22.00 26.19
C SER A 249 1.34 21.02 25.50
N SER A 250 1.69 20.58 24.30
CA SER A 250 0.79 19.84 23.42
C SER A 250 1.56 19.02 22.36
N PRO A 251 2.43 18.09 22.79
CA PRO A 251 3.22 17.28 21.86
C PRO A 251 2.34 16.37 21.01
N VAL A 252 2.71 16.19 19.75
CA VAL A 252 2.06 15.22 18.87
C VAL A 252 2.80 13.89 18.94
N ILE A 253 2.21 12.92 19.64
CA ILE A 253 2.78 11.57 19.82
C ILE A 253 1.93 10.57 19.02
N THR A 254 2.29 10.40 17.75
CA THR A 254 1.47 9.66 16.79
C THR A 254 1.25 8.19 17.14
N PRO A 255 2.22 7.40 17.69
CA PRO A 255 1.93 6.03 18.11
C PRO A 255 0.91 5.96 19.24
N LEU A 256 0.95 6.91 20.18
CA LEU A 256 0.00 6.96 21.30
C LEU A 256 -1.40 7.32 20.79
N ASN A 257 -1.51 8.32 19.92
CA ASN A 257 -2.78 8.68 19.28
C ASN A 257 -3.37 7.49 18.51
N ASN A 258 -2.53 6.75 17.80
CA ASN A 258 -2.92 5.58 17.03
C ASN A 258 -3.42 4.43 17.93
N ILE A 259 -2.76 4.17 19.06
CA ILE A 259 -3.24 3.21 20.07
C ILE A 259 -4.60 3.64 20.64
N ILE A 260 -4.75 4.91 21.02
CA ILE A 260 -6.02 5.44 21.56
C ILE A 260 -7.15 5.29 20.53
N TYR A 261 -6.88 5.63 19.27
CA TYR A 261 -7.82 5.52 18.17
C TYR A 261 -8.27 4.07 17.95
N ASN A 262 -7.32 3.13 17.86
CA ASN A 262 -7.58 1.70 17.59
C ASN A 262 -8.08 0.93 18.81
N SER A 263 -8.02 1.50 20.02
CA SER A 263 -8.64 0.91 21.21
C SER A 263 -10.17 1.00 21.18
N GLN A 264 -10.73 1.84 20.30
CA GLN A 264 -12.17 2.01 20.14
C GLN A 264 -12.68 1.13 18.99
N THR A 265 -13.51 0.14 19.32
CA THR A 265 -14.07 -0.81 18.33
C THR A 265 -14.97 -0.14 17.30
N SER A 266 -15.60 0.99 17.63
CA SER A 266 -16.39 1.80 16.70
C SER A 266 -15.56 2.36 15.54
N ASN A 267 -14.30 2.71 15.81
CA ASN A 267 -13.38 3.20 14.79
C ASN A 267 -12.91 2.03 13.90
N LEU A 268 -12.55 0.91 14.52
CA LEU A 268 -12.16 -0.31 13.79
C LEU A 268 -13.28 -0.81 12.86
N ALA A 269 -14.54 -0.68 13.28
CA ALA A 269 -15.69 -1.08 12.47
C ALA A 269 -15.78 -0.33 11.13
N GLN A 270 -15.24 0.89 11.04
CA GLN A 270 -15.18 1.65 9.79
C GLN A 270 -14.21 1.03 8.77
N HIS A 271 -13.28 0.19 9.23
CA HIS A 271 -12.27 -0.48 8.42
C HIS A 271 -12.53 -1.98 8.25
N GLY A 272 -13.60 -2.50 8.86
CA GLY A 272 -13.95 -3.91 8.85
C GLY A 272 -13.49 -4.65 10.10
N LEU A 273 -14.43 -5.41 10.68
CA LEU A 273 -14.18 -6.33 11.79
C LEU A 273 -14.01 -7.75 11.24
N HIS A 274 -13.07 -8.47 11.82
CA HIS A 274 -12.69 -9.82 11.45
C HIS A 274 -12.67 -10.72 12.68
N PRO A 275 -12.95 -12.03 12.52
CA PRO A 275 -12.81 -12.97 13.60
C PRO A 275 -11.33 -13.12 14.00
N HIS A 276 -11.07 -13.42 15.28
CA HIS A 276 -9.71 -13.55 15.82
C HIS A 276 -8.83 -14.60 15.14
N TYR A 277 -9.43 -15.54 14.40
CA TYR A 277 -8.72 -16.58 13.66
C TYR A 277 -8.41 -16.20 12.20
N GLN A 278 -8.80 -15.00 11.72
CA GLN A 278 -8.61 -14.56 10.33
C GLN A 278 -7.13 -14.61 9.92
N HIS A 279 -6.22 -14.17 10.80
CA HIS A 279 -4.79 -14.25 10.52
C HIS A 279 -4.32 -15.68 10.26
N LEU A 280 -4.79 -16.65 11.04
CA LEU A 280 -4.38 -18.05 10.93
C LEU A 280 -5.02 -18.77 9.74
N LEU A 281 -6.32 -18.55 9.50
CA LEU A 281 -7.10 -19.33 8.52
C LEU A 281 -7.18 -18.70 7.12
N ALA A 282 -6.94 -17.39 6.98
CA ALA A 282 -7.00 -16.71 5.69
C ALA A 282 -5.67 -16.03 5.34
N ASN A 283 -5.17 -15.15 6.22
CA ASN A 283 -4.03 -14.29 5.88
C ASN A 283 -2.72 -15.08 5.73
N LEU A 284 -2.37 -15.98 6.66
CA LEU A 284 -1.17 -16.81 6.55
C LEU A 284 -1.22 -17.77 5.35
N PRO A 285 -2.34 -18.47 5.07
CA PRO A 285 -2.48 -19.25 3.84
C PRO A 285 -2.29 -18.41 2.58
N GLN A 286 -2.84 -17.19 2.54
CA GLN A 286 -2.67 -16.28 1.41
C GLN A 286 -1.20 -15.88 1.22
N LEU A 287 -0.45 -15.64 2.30
CA LEU A 287 0.94 -15.19 2.21
C LEU A 287 1.96 -16.31 1.97
N LEU A 288 1.72 -17.51 2.51
CA LEU A 288 2.70 -18.61 2.57
C LEU A 288 2.30 -19.85 1.77
N GLY A 289 1.03 -20.01 1.40
CA GLY A 289 0.53 -21.13 0.61
C GLY A 289 1.08 -22.51 1.08
N PRO A 290 1.74 -23.28 0.21
CA PRO A 290 2.24 -24.61 0.56
C PRO A 290 3.38 -24.60 1.58
N ALA A 291 4.08 -23.49 1.79
CA ALA A 291 5.09 -23.39 2.85
C ALA A 291 4.47 -23.48 4.24
N LEU A 292 3.23 -22.99 4.43
CA LEU A 292 2.52 -23.08 5.69
C LEU A 292 2.30 -24.54 6.12
N VAL A 293 1.94 -25.42 5.18
CA VAL A 293 1.73 -26.86 5.44
C VAL A 293 3.00 -27.50 6.02
N LEU A 294 4.15 -27.19 5.44
CA LEU A 294 5.43 -27.71 5.93
C LEU A 294 5.85 -27.09 7.26
N LEU A 295 5.56 -25.80 7.50
CA LEU A 295 5.83 -25.14 8.78
C LEU A 295 5.01 -25.76 9.90
N VAL A 296 3.70 -25.95 9.69
CA VAL A 296 2.82 -26.62 10.65
C VAL A 296 3.26 -28.07 10.87
N GLY A 297 3.62 -28.79 9.81
CA GLY A 297 4.15 -30.15 9.90
C GLY A 297 5.46 -30.25 10.69
N GLN A 298 6.34 -29.24 10.64
CA GLN A 298 7.58 -29.18 11.41
C GLN A 298 7.35 -28.96 12.92
N CYS A 299 6.19 -28.42 13.29
CA CYS A 299 5.81 -28.26 14.69
C CYS A 299 5.28 -29.56 15.32
N TYR A 300 4.97 -30.58 14.51
CA TYR A 300 4.44 -31.87 14.98
C TYR A 300 5.55 -32.86 15.37
N PRO A 301 5.41 -33.60 16.50
CA PRO A 301 4.36 -33.46 17.50
C PRO A 301 4.54 -32.20 18.34
N PHE A 302 3.44 -31.51 18.62
CA PHE A 302 3.45 -30.33 19.49
C PHE A 302 3.88 -30.75 20.89
N GLY A 303 5.07 -30.32 21.30
CA GLY A 303 5.65 -30.68 22.59
C GLY A 303 6.75 -29.73 23.03
N GLN A 304 7.42 -30.08 24.12
CA GLN A 304 8.41 -29.21 24.76
C GLN A 304 9.56 -28.81 23.81
N ARG A 305 10.04 -29.73 22.97
CA ARG A 305 11.10 -29.44 21.98
C ARG A 305 10.68 -28.36 20.97
N THR A 306 9.44 -28.41 20.49
CA THR A 306 8.89 -27.41 19.57
C THR A 306 8.78 -26.05 20.28
N LEU A 307 8.26 -26.03 21.50
CA LEU A 307 8.16 -24.80 22.30
C LEU A 307 9.54 -24.17 22.55
N THR A 308 10.53 -24.99 22.94
CA THR A 308 11.92 -24.55 23.06
C THR A 308 12.44 -23.98 21.73
N SER A 309 12.20 -24.67 20.61
CA SER A 309 12.63 -24.16 19.30
C SER A 309 11.97 -22.83 18.91
N VAL A 310 10.71 -22.61 19.29
CA VAL A 310 10.00 -21.34 19.03
C VAL A 310 10.61 -20.24 19.89
N LEU A 311 10.78 -20.47 21.20
CA LEU A 311 11.26 -19.45 22.14
C LEU A 311 12.72 -19.04 21.88
N PHE A 312 13.60 -19.99 21.54
CA PHE A 312 15.03 -19.72 21.39
C PHE A 312 15.47 -19.35 19.97
N ASN A 313 14.61 -19.53 18.95
CA ASN A 313 14.90 -19.03 17.61
C ASN A 313 14.27 -17.63 17.44
N PRO A 314 15.08 -16.55 17.39
CA PRO A 314 14.56 -15.17 17.39
C PRO A 314 13.60 -14.88 16.23
N ARG A 315 13.80 -15.54 15.08
CA ARG A 315 12.93 -15.38 13.92
C ARG A 315 11.56 -16.03 14.12
N LEU A 316 11.55 -17.23 14.68
CA LEU A 316 10.32 -17.98 14.91
C LEU A 316 9.54 -17.42 16.10
N SER A 317 10.22 -16.98 17.16
CA SER A 317 9.57 -16.27 18.27
C SER A 317 8.95 -14.96 17.79
N SER A 318 9.70 -14.14 17.03
CA SER A 318 9.19 -12.89 16.46
C SER A 318 7.92 -13.08 15.62
N ALA A 319 7.92 -14.05 14.70
CA ALA A 319 6.75 -14.35 13.88
C ALA A 319 5.58 -14.89 14.73
N THR A 320 5.84 -15.80 15.66
CA THR A 320 4.77 -16.40 16.49
C THR A 320 4.14 -15.36 17.42
N THR A 321 4.95 -14.55 18.08
CA THR A 321 4.48 -13.49 18.99
C THR A 321 3.65 -12.46 18.25
N SER A 322 4.13 -11.97 17.10
CA SER A 322 3.38 -11.00 16.30
C SER A 322 2.05 -11.55 15.80
N ILE A 323 2.03 -12.78 15.27
CA ILE A 323 0.77 -13.43 14.85
C ILE A 323 -0.22 -13.49 16.02
N LEU A 324 0.22 -13.91 17.21
CA LEU A 324 -0.66 -14.02 18.39
C LEU A 324 -1.19 -12.66 18.85
N ILE A 325 -0.32 -11.66 19.00
CA ILE A 325 -0.71 -10.32 19.47
C ILE A 325 -1.64 -9.64 18.46
N LEU A 326 -1.29 -9.67 17.17
CA LEU A 326 -2.10 -9.03 16.13
C LEU A 326 -3.45 -9.73 15.93
N SER A 327 -3.55 -11.03 16.22
CA SER A 327 -4.81 -11.78 16.19
C SER A 327 -5.79 -11.39 17.30
N ILE A 328 -5.34 -10.72 18.37
CA ILE A 328 -6.23 -10.20 19.42
C ILE A 328 -7.00 -8.98 18.92
N ILE A 329 -6.45 -8.22 17.98
CA ILE A 329 -7.09 -7.01 17.44
C ILE A 329 -8.13 -7.46 16.41
N PRO A 330 -9.39 -6.98 16.48
CA PRO A 330 -10.46 -7.44 15.60
C PRO A 330 -10.34 -6.89 14.17
N HIS A 331 -9.43 -5.97 13.89
CA HIS A 331 -9.12 -5.54 12.52
C HIS A 331 -7.87 -6.26 12.02
N GLN A 332 -8.05 -7.19 11.07
CA GLN A 332 -7.03 -8.14 10.64
C GLN A 332 -6.86 -8.16 9.12
N GLU A 333 -5.85 -7.47 8.64
CA GLU A 333 -5.46 -7.50 7.23
C GLU A 333 -4.19 -8.32 6.99
N SER A 334 -4.09 -8.96 5.83
CA SER A 334 -2.95 -9.82 5.50
C SER A 334 -1.61 -9.07 5.53
N ARG A 335 -1.59 -7.81 5.11
CA ARG A 335 -0.38 -6.97 5.12
C ARG A 335 0.19 -6.70 6.52
N PHE A 336 -0.59 -6.84 7.60
CA PHE A 336 -0.03 -6.72 8.96
C PHE A 336 0.95 -7.86 9.28
N LEU A 337 0.90 -8.96 8.52
CA LEU A 337 1.79 -10.10 8.66
C LEU A 337 2.92 -10.13 7.63
N LEU A 338 3.15 -9.07 6.84
CA LEU A 338 4.27 -9.05 5.88
C LEU A 338 5.62 -9.41 6.53
N PRO A 339 5.99 -8.88 7.72
CA PRO A 339 7.26 -9.25 8.33
C PRO A 339 7.35 -10.75 8.68
N CYS A 340 6.22 -11.44 8.89
CA CYS A 340 6.21 -12.88 9.15
C CYS A 340 6.70 -13.70 7.96
N VAL A 341 6.60 -13.20 6.73
CA VAL A 341 6.96 -13.96 5.52
C VAL A 341 8.45 -14.33 5.50
N PRO A 342 9.41 -13.38 5.52
CA PRO A 342 10.83 -13.75 5.58
C PRO A 342 11.19 -14.47 6.89
N LEU A 343 10.56 -14.12 8.02
CA LEU A 343 10.84 -14.77 9.31
C LEU A 343 10.50 -16.26 9.30
N LEU A 344 9.32 -16.63 8.79
CA LEU A 344 8.85 -18.01 8.73
C LEU A 344 9.53 -18.80 7.60
N LEU A 345 9.67 -18.21 6.40
CA LEU A 345 10.32 -18.88 5.28
C LEU A 345 11.78 -19.22 5.57
N THR A 346 12.50 -18.36 6.31
CA THR A 346 13.89 -18.64 6.69
C THR A 346 14.02 -19.71 7.78
N CYS A 347 12.94 -20.05 8.49
CA CYS A 347 12.88 -21.17 9.44
C CYS A 347 12.50 -22.50 8.77
N LEU A 348 11.99 -22.48 7.54
CA LEU A 348 11.48 -23.65 6.85
C LEU A 348 12.57 -24.68 6.52
N ARG A 349 12.37 -25.94 6.92
CA ARG A 349 13.18 -27.08 6.47
C ARG A 349 12.50 -27.84 5.32
N LEU A 350 13.20 -28.03 4.21
CA LEU A 350 12.65 -28.79 3.08
C LEU A 350 12.59 -30.30 3.40
N PRO A 351 11.61 -31.03 2.82
CA PRO A 351 11.53 -32.48 2.96
C PRO A 351 12.80 -33.18 2.46
N THR A 352 13.20 -34.24 3.17
CA THR A 352 14.34 -35.10 2.76
C THR A 352 13.98 -35.99 1.57
N SER A 353 12.73 -36.43 1.48
CA SER A 353 12.22 -37.23 0.37
C SER A 353 12.26 -36.43 -0.95
N PRO A 354 12.89 -36.96 -2.02
CA PRO A 354 12.98 -36.26 -3.30
C PRO A 354 11.61 -36.00 -3.91
N ARG A 355 10.65 -36.93 -3.76
CA ARG A 355 9.28 -36.77 -4.28
C ARG A 355 8.55 -35.61 -3.62
N LEU A 356 8.56 -35.55 -2.29
CA LEU A 356 7.90 -34.47 -1.53
C LEU A 356 8.57 -33.11 -1.77
N ARG A 357 9.91 -33.09 -1.91
CA ARG A 357 10.64 -31.87 -2.23
C ARG A 357 10.29 -31.34 -3.63
N THR A 358 10.17 -32.21 -4.63
CA THR A 358 9.72 -31.82 -5.98
C THR A 358 8.27 -31.33 -5.97
N ALA A 359 7.37 -32.02 -5.25
CA ALA A 359 5.98 -31.60 -5.10
C ALA A 359 5.89 -30.22 -4.43
N PHE A 360 6.65 -29.99 -3.35
CA PHE A 360 6.73 -28.70 -2.70
C PHE A 360 7.16 -27.60 -3.67
N TRP A 361 8.33 -27.74 -4.32
CA TRP A 361 8.82 -26.69 -5.23
C TRP A 361 7.89 -26.44 -6.41
N SER A 362 7.23 -27.47 -6.94
CA SER A 362 6.24 -27.32 -8.01
C SER A 362 5.02 -26.53 -7.52
N SER A 363 4.46 -26.91 -6.37
CA SER A 363 3.32 -26.20 -5.76
C SER A 363 3.68 -24.77 -5.36
N TRP A 364 4.88 -24.54 -4.81
CA TRP A 364 5.39 -23.24 -4.43
C TRP A 364 5.57 -22.33 -5.65
N ALA A 365 6.13 -22.85 -6.73
CA ALA A 365 6.28 -22.10 -7.97
C ALA A 365 4.92 -21.73 -8.57
N VAL A 366 3.97 -22.68 -8.67
CA VAL A 366 2.62 -22.43 -9.18
C VAL A 366 1.91 -21.38 -8.32
N PHE A 367 1.92 -21.56 -7.00
CA PHE A 367 1.30 -20.62 -6.05
C PHE A 367 1.84 -19.19 -6.22
N ASN A 368 3.17 -19.02 -6.20
CA ASN A 368 3.77 -17.70 -6.30
C ASN A 368 3.60 -17.09 -7.68
N LEU A 369 3.67 -17.86 -8.77
CA LEU A 369 3.44 -17.33 -10.12
C LEU A 369 1.99 -16.87 -10.31
N LEU A 370 1.01 -17.63 -9.81
CA LEU A 370 -0.41 -17.26 -9.88
C LEU A 370 -0.70 -15.99 -9.07
N LEU A 371 -0.28 -15.95 -7.80
CA LEU A 371 -0.52 -14.78 -6.96
C LEU A 371 0.30 -13.56 -7.38
N ALA A 372 1.54 -13.74 -7.84
CA ALA A 372 2.32 -12.62 -8.36
C ALA A 372 1.68 -12.04 -9.62
N THR A 373 1.17 -12.88 -10.52
CA THR A 373 0.47 -12.40 -11.71
C THR A 373 -0.82 -11.67 -11.34
N LEU A 374 -1.63 -12.26 -10.46
CA LEU A 374 -2.88 -11.66 -10.01
C LEU A 374 -2.63 -10.34 -9.29
N MET A 375 -1.86 -10.36 -8.20
CA MET A 375 -1.63 -9.21 -7.33
C MET A 375 -0.68 -8.19 -7.98
N GLY A 376 0.43 -8.64 -8.54
CA GLY A 376 1.51 -7.79 -9.05
C GLY A 376 1.36 -7.33 -10.50
N SER A 377 0.38 -7.81 -11.27
CA SER A 377 0.19 -7.37 -12.66
C SER A 377 -1.24 -6.97 -13.03
N TYR A 378 -2.26 -7.47 -12.32
CA TYR A 378 -3.66 -7.21 -12.68
C TYR A 378 -4.44 -6.48 -11.60
N HIS A 379 -4.26 -6.83 -10.32
CA HIS A 379 -5.04 -6.28 -9.22
C HIS A 379 -4.94 -4.75 -9.21
N GLN A 380 -6.06 -4.11 -9.56
CA GLN A 380 -6.24 -2.66 -9.65
C GLN A 380 -5.16 -1.93 -10.48
N ALA A 381 -4.46 -2.63 -11.37
CA ALA A 381 -3.26 -2.14 -12.05
C ALA A 381 -3.51 -1.05 -13.12
N GLY A 382 -4.78 -0.87 -13.52
CA GLY A 382 -5.19 0.21 -14.41
C GLY A 382 -5.26 1.59 -13.75
N ILE A 383 -5.33 1.68 -12.41
CA ILE A 383 -5.60 2.95 -11.72
C ILE A 383 -4.48 3.97 -11.92
N VAL A 384 -3.24 3.59 -11.60
CA VAL A 384 -2.07 4.48 -11.73
C VAL A 384 -1.89 5.00 -13.16
N PRO A 385 -1.85 4.16 -14.21
CA PRO A 385 -1.67 4.67 -15.57
C PRO A 385 -2.88 5.47 -16.06
N ALA A 386 -4.11 5.15 -15.61
CA ALA A 386 -5.27 5.98 -15.91
C ALA A 386 -5.16 7.36 -15.26
N GLN A 387 -4.81 7.44 -13.97
CA GLN A 387 -4.62 8.70 -13.25
C GLN A 387 -3.55 9.58 -13.89
N LEU A 388 -2.42 9.00 -14.30
CA LEU A 388 -1.35 9.71 -15.02
C LEU A 388 -1.83 10.29 -16.37
N SER A 389 -2.82 9.66 -17.00
CA SER A 389 -3.38 10.10 -18.29
C SER A 389 -4.56 11.06 -18.18
N VAL A 390 -5.15 11.23 -16.98
CA VAL A 390 -6.33 12.09 -16.79
C VAL A 390 -6.09 13.51 -17.32
N PRO A 391 -4.97 14.20 -17.01
CA PRO A 391 -4.73 15.56 -17.51
C PRO A 391 -4.80 15.67 -19.04
N SER A 392 -4.18 14.72 -19.77
CA SER A 392 -4.16 14.74 -21.23
C SER A 392 -5.50 14.32 -21.84
N ILE A 393 -6.16 13.31 -21.27
CA ILE A 393 -7.49 12.86 -21.70
C ILE A 393 -8.52 13.98 -21.57
N VAL A 394 -8.51 14.69 -20.44
CA VAL A 394 -9.42 15.81 -20.18
C VAL A 394 -9.16 16.92 -21.20
N GLN A 395 -7.91 17.35 -21.38
CA GLN A 395 -7.57 18.40 -22.34
C GLN A 395 -7.98 18.06 -23.77
N GLN A 396 -7.74 16.83 -24.23
CA GLN A 396 -8.15 16.34 -25.55
C GLN A 396 -9.67 16.29 -25.71
N SER A 397 -10.38 15.85 -24.67
CA SER A 397 -11.84 15.76 -24.63
C SER A 397 -12.49 17.15 -24.74
N LEU A 398 -11.98 18.13 -23.97
CA LEU A 398 -12.45 19.51 -24.01
C LEU A 398 -12.26 20.16 -25.38
N ASN A 399 -11.10 19.93 -26.01
CA ASN A 399 -10.80 20.43 -27.35
C ASN A 399 -11.78 19.85 -28.39
N THR A 400 -12.06 18.54 -28.30
CA THR A 400 -12.94 17.85 -29.25
C THR A 400 -14.39 18.32 -29.15
N THR A 401 -14.89 18.61 -27.95
CA THR A 401 -16.30 19.01 -27.75
C THR A 401 -16.50 20.51 -27.66
N SER A 402 -15.43 21.31 -27.66
CA SER A 402 -15.49 22.76 -27.42
C SER A 402 -16.24 23.11 -26.13
N SER A 403 -16.03 22.34 -25.05
CA SER A 403 -16.63 22.64 -23.75
C SER A 403 -15.99 23.91 -23.16
N SER A 404 -16.74 24.67 -22.39
CA SER A 404 -16.27 25.87 -21.68
C SER A 404 -16.07 25.65 -20.18
N SER A 405 -16.25 24.42 -19.69
CA SER A 405 -16.14 24.09 -18.27
C SER A 405 -14.68 24.08 -17.82
N GLU A 406 -14.35 24.94 -16.86
CA GLU A 406 -13.03 24.97 -16.21
C GLU A 406 -12.94 23.96 -15.04
N ASN A 407 -14.09 23.57 -14.47
CA ASN A 407 -14.19 22.57 -13.42
C ASN A 407 -14.40 21.17 -14.01
N ILE A 408 -13.60 20.22 -13.56
CA ILE A 408 -13.59 18.85 -14.04
C ILE A 408 -13.70 17.91 -12.84
N GLU A 409 -14.62 16.96 -12.91
CA GLU A 409 -14.78 15.93 -11.89
C GLU A 409 -14.59 14.54 -12.48
N VAL A 410 -13.68 13.76 -11.90
CA VAL A 410 -13.45 12.37 -12.27
C VAL A 410 -13.94 11.45 -11.16
N PHE A 411 -15.01 10.72 -11.43
CA PHE A 411 -15.63 9.78 -10.51
C PHE A 411 -14.97 8.40 -10.62
N TRP A 412 -14.34 7.94 -9.56
CA TRP A 412 -13.67 6.63 -9.50
C TRP A 412 -14.59 5.60 -8.85
N TRP A 413 -15.31 4.84 -9.67
CA TRP A 413 -16.35 3.93 -9.22
C TRP A 413 -15.83 2.49 -9.13
N LYS A 414 -16.05 1.84 -7.98
CA LYS A 414 -15.59 0.46 -7.69
C LYS A 414 -14.09 0.23 -7.88
N THR A 415 -13.29 1.27 -7.66
CA THR A 415 -11.83 1.17 -7.66
C THR A 415 -11.29 1.69 -6.33
N TYR A 416 -10.03 1.40 -6.04
CA TYR A 416 -9.31 2.18 -5.04
C TYR A 416 -9.24 3.66 -5.45
N PRO A 417 -9.23 4.60 -4.49
CA PRO A 417 -8.96 5.99 -4.79
C PRO A 417 -7.58 6.11 -5.45
N PRO A 418 -7.44 6.82 -6.59
CA PRO A 418 -6.13 7.04 -7.18
C PRO A 418 -5.34 8.11 -6.37
N PRO A 419 -4.01 8.04 -6.36
CA PRO A 419 -3.18 9.08 -5.75
C PRO A 419 -3.34 10.41 -6.50
N THR A 420 -3.63 11.51 -5.79
CA THR A 420 -3.92 12.79 -6.47
C THR A 420 -2.66 13.49 -6.93
N TYR A 421 -1.51 13.21 -6.31
CA TYR A 421 -0.22 13.78 -6.71
C TYR A 421 0.19 13.40 -8.13
N LEU A 422 -0.37 12.31 -8.67
CA LEU A 422 -0.10 11.85 -10.03
C LEU A 422 -0.71 12.76 -11.11
N LEU A 423 -1.66 13.65 -10.76
CA LEU A 423 -2.17 14.66 -11.68
C LEU A 423 -1.12 15.72 -12.04
N GLY A 424 -0.09 15.88 -11.20
CA GLY A 424 0.98 16.86 -11.39
C GLY A 424 0.56 18.30 -11.08
N SER A 425 1.52 19.21 -11.18
CA SER A 425 1.33 20.66 -11.04
C SER A 425 2.36 21.38 -11.91
N PRO A 426 2.00 22.47 -12.64
CA PRO A 426 0.68 23.07 -12.69
C PRO A 426 -0.33 22.18 -13.46
N PRO A 427 -1.64 22.30 -13.17
CA PRO A 427 -2.66 21.59 -13.93
C PRO A 427 -2.67 22.07 -15.40
N PRO A 428 -3.14 21.25 -16.35
CA PRO A 428 -3.24 21.65 -17.75
C PRO A 428 -4.17 22.85 -17.93
N ASN A 429 -3.83 23.73 -18.88
CA ASN A 429 -4.70 24.85 -19.25
C ASN A 429 -5.88 24.39 -20.12
N HIS A 430 -7.02 25.05 -19.93
CA HIS A 430 -8.20 24.92 -20.77
C HIS A 430 -7.87 25.36 -22.20
N PRO A 431 -8.22 24.57 -23.25
CA PRO A 431 -7.75 24.81 -24.61
C PRO A 431 -8.22 26.14 -25.23
N THR A 432 -9.35 26.69 -24.77
CA THR A 432 -9.92 27.94 -25.31
C THR A 432 -9.73 29.17 -24.42
N SER A 433 -9.76 29.02 -23.09
CA SER A 433 -9.67 30.13 -22.15
C SER A 433 -8.26 30.33 -21.60
N ASP A 434 -7.34 29.38 -21.85
CA ASP A 434 -5.96 29.35 -21.38
C ASP A 434 -5.81 29.50 -19.85
N LYS A 435 -6.87 29.19 -19.11
CA LYS A 435 -6.86 29.15 -17.64
C LYS A 435 -6.56 27.74 -17.13
N PRO A 436 -5.91 27.60 -15.96
CA PRO A 436 -5.67 26.29 -15.36
C PRO A 436 -6.97 25.55 -15.06
N LEU A 437 -7.03 24.26 -15.43
CA LEU A 437 -8.18 23.40 -15.13
C LEU A 437 -8.22 23.01 -13.65
N ASN A 438 -9.41 22.97 -13.09
CA ASN A 438 -9.65 22.46 -11.74
C ASN A 438 -10.10 21.00 -11.81
N ILE A 439 -9.15 20.07 -11.74
CA ILE A 439 -9.41 18.62 -11.83
C ILE A 439 -9.56 18.03 -10.42
N SER A 440 -10.76 17.57 -10.10
CA SER A 440 -11.04 16.87 -8.85
C SER A 440 -11.23 15.37 -9.10
N THR A 441 -10.79 14.56 -8.14
CA THR A 441 -10.91 13.10 -8.17
C THR A 441 -11.78 12.63 -7.00
N ILE A 442 -12.91 12.02 -7.32
CA ILE A 442 -13.95 11.66 -6.34
C ILE A 442 -14.08 10.13 -6.26
N PRO A 443 -13.66 9.50 -5.15
CA PRO A 443 -13.80 8.06 -4.97
C PRO A 443 -15.23 7.69 -4.60
N LEU A 444 -15.81 6.75 -5.35
CA LEU A 444 -17.17 6.22 -5.17
C LEU A 444 -17.12 4.70 -4.94
N LEU A 445 -16.20 4.26 -4.07
CA LEU A 445 -16.06 2.85 -3.71
C LEU A 445 -17.33 2.36 -2.98
N GLY A 446 -17.85 1.20 -3.40
CA GLY A 446 -19.01 0.57 -2.78
C GLY A 446 -20.38 1.16 -3.18
N LEU A 447 -20.41 2.22 -3.98
CA LEU A 447 -21.67 2.83 -4.43
C LEU A 447 -22.40 1.90 -5.43
N PRO A 448 -23.70 1.63 -5.28
CA PRO A 448 -24.48 0.89 -6.28
C PRO A 448 -24.55 1.62 -7.63
N GLN A 449 -24.67 0.87 -8.74
CA GLN A 449 -24.74 1.46 -10.09
C GLN A 449 -25.89 2.48 -10.23
N ARG A 450 -27.07 2.17 -9.66
CA ARG A 450 -28.23 3.08 -9.69
C ARG A 450 -27.94 4.44 -9.03
N ASP A 451 -27.15 4.44 -7.95
CA ASP A 451 -26.87 5.64 -7.17
C ASP A 451 -25.78 6.46 -7.87
N LEU A 452 -24.79 5.81 -8.49
CA LEU A 452 -23.85 6.47 -9.41
C LEU A 452 -24.60 7.17 -10.55
N LEU A 453 -25.50 6.44 -11.20
CA LEU A 453 -26.27 6.96 -12.32
C LEU A 453 -27.12 8.17 -11.90
N PHE A 454 -27.74 8.13 -10.73
CA PHE A 454 -28.44 9.28 -10.16
C PHE A 454 -27.52 10.49 -9.90
N LEU A 455 -26.30 10.27 -9.40
CA LEU A 455 -25.31 11.34 -9.26
C LEU A 455 -24.92 11.95 -10.62
N LEU A 456 -24.72 11.12 -11.65
CA LEU A 456 -24.38 11.61 -12.99
C LEU A 456 -25.48 12.50 -13.56
N MET A 457 -26.75 12.16 -13.33
CA MET A 457 -27.90 12.96 -13.78
C MET A 457 -27.97 14.34 -13.12
N GLN A 458 -27.53 14.47 -11.86
CA GLN A 458 -27.49 15.77 -11.19
C GLN A 458 -26.45 16.71 -11.79
N HIS A 459 -25.37 16.16 -12.35
CA HIS A 459 -24.29 16.94 -12.96
C HIS A 459 -24.54 17.20 -14.45
N VAL A 460 -25.18 16.26 -15.14
CA VAL A 460 -25.51 16.36 -16.57
C VAL A 460 -27.04 16.19 -16.74
N PRO A 461 -27.84 17.22 -16.44
CA PRO A 461 -29.30 17.14 -16.50
C PRO A 461 -29.83 17.01 -17.93
N THR A 462 -31.07 16.53 -18.02
CA THR A 462 -31.83 16.26 -19.25
C THR A 462 -31.95 17.46 -20.19
N CYS A 463 -32.28 17.18 -21.44
CA CYS A 463 -32.63 18.21 -22.43
C CYS A 463 -34.12 18.62 -22.33
N ASP A 464 -34.95 17.86 -21.61
CA ASP A 464 -36.33 18.21 -21.31
C ASP A 464 -36.41 19.26 -20.19
N PRO A 465 -36.91 20.48 -20.48
CA PRO A 465 -37.03 21.56 -19.49
C PRO A 465 -37.97 21.25 -18.33
N SER A 466 -38.95 20.36 -18.48
CA SER A 466 -39.92 20.01 -17.44
C SER A 466 -39.33 19.13 -16.32
N LEU A 467 -38.25 18.42 -16.63
CA LEU A 467 -37.50 17.56 -15.71
C LEU A 467 -36.33 18.32 -15.05
N ILE A 468 -35.79 19.34 -15.71
CA ILE A 468 -34.75 20.23 -15.14
C ILE A 468 -35.28 20.95 -13.89
N GLU A 469 -36.56 21.36 -13.84
CA GLU A 469 -37.14 22.01 -12.65
C GLU A 469 -37.24 21.08 -11.42
N ARG A 470 -37.20 19.75 -11.62
CA ARG A 470 -37.25 18.74 -10.54
C ARG A 470 -35.87 18.32 -10.06
N LEU A 471 -34.83 18.61 -10.83
CA LEU A 471 -33.44 18.38 -10.48
C LEU A 471 -32.85 19.70 -9.98
N THR A 472 -32.04 19.68 -8.92
CA THR A 472 -31.23 20.85 -8.56
C THR A 472 -29.91 20.75 -9.33
N PRO A 473 -29.77 21.39 -10.50
CA PRO A 473 -28.52 21.33 -11.25
C PRO A 473 -27.38 21.93 -10.43
N HIS A 474 -26.17 21.41 -10.65
CA HIS A 474 -24.97 21.97 -10.03
C HIS A 474 -24.78 23.44 -10.47
N SER A 475 -24.41 24.31 -9.52
CA SER A 475 -24.39 25.77 -9.74
C SER A 475 -23.26 26.24 -10.66
N GLN A 476 -22.25 25.40 -10.93
CA GLN A 476 -21.10 25.69 -11.77
C GLN A 476 -21.02 24.71 -12.93
N SER A 477 -20.69 25.21 -14.13
CA SER A 477 -20.43 24.38 -15.31
C SER A 477 -19.28 23.41 -15.04
N THR A 478 -19.59 22.12 -15.02
CA THR A 478 -18.67 21.06 -14.59
C THR A 478 -18.76 19.90 -15.57
N ASP A 479 -17.63 19.51 -16.16
CA ASP A 479 -17.57 18.34 -17.03
C ASP A 479 -17.23 17.10 -16.20
N VAL A 480 -18.05 16.04 -16.34
CA VAL A 480 -17.95 14.82 -15.53
C VAL A 480 -17.39 13.67 -16.35
N PHE A 481 -16.44 12.97 -15.72
CA PHE A 481 -15.81 11.77 -16.23
C PHE A 481 -16.00 10.63 -15.23
N VAL A 482 -16.07 9.40 -15.72
CA VAL A 482 -16.16 8.20 -14.87
C VAL A 482 -14.98 7.30 -15.19
N ALA A 483 -14.27 6.85 -14.16
CA ALA A 483 -13.25 5.81 -14.22
C ALA A 483 -13.77 4.58 -13.47
N ALA A 484 -13.91 3.45 -14.14
CA ALA A 484 -14.49 2.24 -13.54
C ALA A 484 -14.04 0.95 -14.23
N PRO A 485 -14.07 -0.21 -13.54
CA PRO A 485 -13.82 -1.49 -14.17
C PRO A 485 -14.89 -1.77 -15.25
N LEU A 486 -14.49 -2.26 -16.41
CA LEU A 486 -15.45 -2.59 -17.47
C LEU A 486 -16.41 -3.72 -17.04
N SER A 487 -15.93 -4.61 -16.17
CA SER A 487 -16.70 -5.70 -15.56
C SER A 487 -17.73 -5.23 -14.53
N ALA A 488 -17.64 -3.99 -14.05
CA ALA A 488 -18.53 -3.44 -13.05
C ALA A 488 -19.90 -3.08 -13.61
N TRP A 489 -19.97 -2.71 -14.90
CA TRP A 489 -21.19 -2.29 -15.58
C TRP A 489 -22.13 -3.47 -15.88
N ARG A 490 -23.37 -3.33 -15.42
CA ARG A 490 -24.52 -4.19 -15.76
C ARG A 490 -25.38 -3.40 -16.75
N LEU A 491 -25.29 -3.76 -18.04
CA LEU A 491 -26.07 -3.15 -19.11
C LEU A 491 -27.32 -4.00 -19.39
N PRO A 492 -28.43 -3.37 -19.82
CA PRO A 492 -29.63 -4.09 -20.26
C PRO A 492 -29.31 -5.03 -21.44
N ASP A 493 -30.08 -6.11 -21.58
CA ASP A 493 -29.98 -7.14 -22.64
C ASP A 493 -28.70 -7.98 -22.70
N GLY A 494 -27.73 -7.76 -21.81
CA GLY A 494 -26.49 -8.56 -21.75
C GLY A 494 -25.57 -8.39 -22.96
N GLN A 495 -25.88 -7.44 -23.85
CA GLN A 495 -25.01 -7.06 -24.96
C GLN A 495 -24.00 -6.05 -24.48
N TYR A 496 -22.72 -6.38 -24.63
CA TYR A 496 -21.62 -5.53 -24.21
C TYR A 496 -20.80 -5.08 -25.42
N PRO A 497 -20.41 -3.79 -25.48
CA PRO A 497 -19.53 -3.29 -26.53
C PRO A 497 -18.16 -4.00 -26.55
N ASP A 498 -17.39 -3.75 -27.61
CA ASP A 498 -16.01 -4.22 -27.67
C ASP A 498 -15.21 -3.64 -26.50
N VAL A 499 -14.38 -4.48 -25.89
CA VAL A 499 -13.59 -4.11 -24.73
C VAL A 499 -12.51 -3.06 -25.05
N ARG A 500 -12.18 -2.82 -26.32
CA ARG A 500 -11.25 -1.78 -26.76
C ARG A 500 -11.91 -0.40 -26.90
N ASP A 501 -13.22 -0.38 -27.16
CA ASP A 501 -14.03 0.83 -27.31
C ASP A 501 -15.37 0.59 -26.61
N PHE A 502 -15.32 0.66 -25.28
CA PHE A 502 -16.46 0.30 -24.44
C PHE A 502 -17.44 1.47 -24.31
N SER A 503 -17.93 2.01 -25.42
CA SER A 503 -18.89 3.13 -25.41
C SER A 503 -20.33 2.61 -25.35
N PHE A 504 -21.18 3.17 -24.49
CA PHE A 504 -22.57 2.71 -24.32
C PHE A 504 -23.50 3.84 -23.88
N GLN A 505 -24.81 3.61 -24.01
CA GLN A 505 -25.85 4.49 -23.52
C GLN A 505 -26.62 3.81 -22.37
N VAL A 506 -27.08 4.62 -21.43
CA VAL A 506 -27.93 4.18 -20.32
C VAL A 506 -29.22 4.98 -20.36
N GLU A 507 -30.34 4.27 -20.48
CA GLU A 507 -31.67 4.83 -20.44
C GLU A 507 -32.30 4.61 -19.06
N PHE A 508 -33.06 5.61 -18.60
CA PHE A 508 -33.75 5.56 -17.32
C PHE A 508 -35.26 5.43 -17.55
N GLU A 509 -35.79 4.22 -17.33
CA GLU A 509 -37.22 3.87 -17.53
C GLU A 509 -38.23 4.80 -16.81
N ARG A 510 -37.80 5.55 -15.80
CA ARG A 510 -38.70 6.42 -14.99
C ARG A 510 -38.63 7.91 -15.30
N GLN A 511 -37.64 8.38 -16.08
CA GLN A 511 -37.37 9.81 -16.22
C GLN A 511 -37.07 10.25 -17.65
N ASP A 512 -37.22 9.39 -18.67
CA ASP A 512 -36.93 9.71 -20.09
C ASP A 512 -35.56 10.39 -20.29
N VAL A 513 -34.58 9.99 -19.49
CA VAL A 513 -33.21 10.51 -19.55
C VAL A 513 -32.35 9.49 -20.23
N GLN A 514 -31.50 9.94 -21.15
CA GLN A 514 -30.48 9.11 -21.77
C GLN A 514 -29.10 9.75 -21.57
N LEU A 515 -28.20 8.99 -20.95
CA LEU A 515 -26.80 9.36 -20.78
C LEU A 515 -25.94 8.49 -21.70
N ALA A 516 -25.05 9.12 -22.45
CA ALA A 516 -24.01 8.46 -23.22
C ALA A 516 -22.70 8.47 -22.43
N LEU A 517 -22.10 7.29 -22.28
CA LEU A 517 -20.75 7.12 -21.74
C LEU A 517 -19.81 6.84 -22.90
N ARG A 518 -19.11 7.88 -23.34
CA ARG A 518 -18.15 7.80 -24.44
C ARG A 518 -16.78 7.41 -23.92
N ASN A 519 -16.23 6.28 -24.39
CA ASN A 519 -14.92 5.81 -23.95
C ASN A 519 -13.81 6.75 -24.44
N LEU A 520 -12.91 7.12 -23.53
CA LEU A 520 -11.74 7.95 -23.83
C LEU A 520 -10.43 7.20 -23.67
N GLY A 521 -10.44 6.09 -22.94
CA GLY A 521 -9.27 5.26 -22.71
C GLY A 521 -9.62 3.98 -22.00
N THR A 522 -8.85 2.92 -22.29
CA THR A 522 -9.02 1.62 -21.65
C THR A 522 -7.68 0.97 -21.30
N TRP A 523 -7.51 0.58 -20.04
CA TRP A 523 -6.35 -0.15 -19.52
C TRP A 523 -6.70 -1.61 -19.23
N ARG A 524 -6.32 -2.51 -20.14
CA ARG A 524 -6.67 -3.94 -20.07
C ARG A 524 -5.99 -4.73 -18.95
N LYS A 525 -4.87 -4.24 -18.42
CA LYS A 525 -4.21 -4.82 -17.24
C LYS A 525 -4.86 -4.24 -16.00
N HIS A 526 -6.10 -4.63 -15.74
CA HIS A 526 -6.81 -4.25 -14.53
C HIS A 526 -7.82 -5.33 -14.20
N LEU A 527 -7.86 -5.71 -12.93
CA LEU A 527 -8.84 -6.62 -12.37
C LEU A 527 -9.18 -6.11 -10.97
N ASN A 528 -10.47 -6.06 -10.66
CA ASN A 528 -10.95 -5.77 -9.32
C ASN A 528 -11.46 -7.05 -8.67
N LEU A 529 -10.89 -7.41 -7.51
CA LEU A 529 -11.34 -8.57 -6.75
C LEU A 529 -12.70 -8.35 -6.09
N ASP A 530 -13.07 -7.11 -5.79
CA ASP A 530 -14.37 -6.79 -5.16
C ASP A 530 -15.55 -6.98 -6.14
N ASP A 531 -15.27 -7.08 -7.45
CA ASP A 531 -16.26 -7.42 -8.46
C ASP A 531 -16.52 -8.94 -8.57
N MET A 532 -15.78 -9.78 -7.84
CA MET A 532 -15.95 -11.23 -7.82
C MET A 532 -17.10 -11.66 -6.92
N ASP A 533 -18.31 -11.57 -7.46
CA ASP A 533 -19.53 -11.99 -6.76
C ASP A 533 -19.82 -13.47 -7.00
N PHE A 534 -19.14 -14.36 -6.26
CA PHE A 534 -19.36 -15.80 -6.42
C PHE A 534 -20.67 -16.29 -5.80
N GLY A 535 -21.27 -15.51 -4.89
CA GLY A 535 -22.49 -15.86 -4.18
C GLY A 535 -23.72 -15.69 -5.07
N ASP A 536 -23.86 -14.52 -5.69
CA ASP A 536 -25.08 -14.17 -6.43
C ASP A 536 -25.00 -14.60 -7.91
N ASP A 537 -23.89 -14.34 -8.59
CA ASP A 537 -23.71 -14.68 -10.01
C ASP A 537 -23.27 -16.14 -10.25
N GLY A 538 -22.74 -16.82 -9.22
CA GLY A 538 -22.05 -18.10 -9.34
C GLY A 538 -20.63 -18.01 -9.92
N ILE A 539 -19.87 -19.11 -9.87
CA ILE A 539 -18.43 -19.10 -10.18
C ILE A 539 -18.14 -18.79 -11.65
N LEU A 540 -18.73 -19.55 -12.58
CA LEU A 540 -18.40 -19.44 -14.00
C LEU A 540 -18.87 -18.11 -14.62
N PRO A 541 -20.09 -17.63 -14.37
CA PRO A 541 -20.53 -16.32 -14.88
C PRO A 541 -19.67 -15.16 -14.36
N THR A 542 -19.29 -15.19 -13.07
CA THR A 542 -18.38 -14.20 -12.49
C THR A 542 -17.02 -14.22 -13.16
N LEU A 543 -16.42 -15.39 -13.38
CA LEU A 543 -15.13 -15.49 -14.06
C LEU A 543 -15.23 -15.02 -15.52
N GLN A 544 -16.28 -15.41 -16.25
CA GLN A 544 -16.49 -14.93 -17.63
C GLN A 544 -16.63 -13.41 -17.68
N ARG A 545 -17.34 -12.81 -16.73
CA ARG A 545 -17.50 -11.35 -16.62
C ARG A 545 -16.18 -10.66 -16.25
N VAL A 546 -15.60 -10.99 -15.10
CA VAL A 546 -14.44 -10.29 -14.55
C VAL A 546 -13.19 -10.52 -15.38
N VAL A 547 -12.96 -11.74 -15.88
CA VAL A 547 -11.77 -12.05 -16.69
C VAL A 547 -11.99 -11.69 -18.16
N GLY A 548 -13.16 -11.97 -18.72
CA GLY A 548 -13.47 -11.69 -20.13
C GLY A 548 -13.49 -10.19 -20.43
N ARG A 549 -14.18 -9.42 -19.57
CA ARG A 549 -14.27 -7.96 -19.65
C ARG A 549 -13.29 -7.25 -18.71
N ARG A 550 -12.12 -7.84 -18.43
CA ARG A 550 -11.12 -7.20 -17.57
C ARG A 550 -10.67 -5.84 -18.10
N GLY A 551 -10.40 -4.88 -17.25
CA GLY A 551 -9.91 -3.58 -17.68
C GLY A 551 -10.53 -2.44 -16.88
N LEU A 552 -9.86 -1.30 -16.90
CA LEU A 552 -10.36 -0.04 -16.40
C LEU A 552 -10.67 0.85 -17.60
N GLY A 553 -11.89 1.36 -17.69
CA GLY A 553 -12.25 2.38 -18.68
C GLY A 553 -12.32 3.76 -18.03
N VAL A 554 -12.06 4.79 -18.83
CA VAL A 554 -12.38 6.19 -18.51
C VAL A 554 -13.35 6.67 -19.57
N TRP A 555 -14.48 7.22 -19.14
CA TRP A 555 -15.55 7.72 -19.99
C TRP A 555 -15.83 9.18 -19.73
N ARG A 556 -16.20 9.90 -20.79
CA ARG A 556 -16.93 11.16 -20.64
C ARG A 556 -18.42 10.86 -20.51
N VAL A 557 -19.09 11.57 -19.60
CA VAL A 557 -20.55 11.54 -19.52
C VAL A 557 -21.12 12.65 -20.38
N GLU A 558 -21.95 12.27 -21.34
CA GLU A 558 -22.61 13.17 -22.28
C GLU A 558 -24.12 12.98 -22.16
N ARG A 559 -24.89 14.08 -22.24
CA ARG A 559 -26.34 13.98 -22.42
C ARG A 559 -26.67 13.66 -23.86
N VAL A 560 -27.68 12.82 -24.08
CA VAL A 560 -28.27 12.63 -25.40
C VAL A 560 -29.49 13.54 -25.49
N CYS A 561 -29.44 14.52 -26.38
CA CYS A 561 -30.60 15.30 -26.79
C CYS A 561 -31.00 14.83 -28.19
N GLU A 562 -32.25 14.42 -28.38
CA GLU A 562 -32.80 14.20 -29.73
C GLU A 562 -33.03 15.51 -30.49
#